data_AF-A0A0F3PHH5-F1
#
_entry.id   AF-A0A0F3PHH5-F1
#
_cell.length_a   1.000
_cell.length_b   1.000
_cell.length_c   1.000
_cell.angle_alpha   90.00
_cell.angle_beta   90.00
_cell.angle_gamma   90.00
#
_symmetry.space_group_name_H-M   'P 1'
#
loop_
_entity.id
_entity.type
_entity.pdbx_description
1 polymer ?
#
loop_
_entity_poly.entity_id
_entity_poly.type
_entity_poly.pdbx_seq_one_letter_code
_entity_poly.pdbx_strand_id
1 'polypeptide(L)'
;MKLIKEDIDKIVRRIFAKQHPLLPEIMINWNKIVGFNFSTKALPLKITTYTYKKQKINTLFIQAEDNATAAELPYYQDIILERIKIYLGFEAIHQMNVTFYKGKKSL
;
A
#
# COMPACT_ATOMS: atom_id res chain seq x y z
N MET A 1 -17.13 22.70 11.85
CA MET A 1 -15.90 22.15 12.47
C MET A 1 -15.26 21.23 11.44
N LYS A 2 -14.03 21.49 11.01
CA LYS A 2 -13.37 20.64 10.03
C LYS A 2 -12.94 19.34 10.70
N LEU A 3 -13.16 18.20 10.07
CA LEU A 3 -12.81 16.90 10.65
C LEU A 3 -11.28 16.75 10.62
N ILE A 4 -10.68 16.32 11.74
CA ILE A 4 -9.23 16.02 11.85
C ILE A 4 -8.77 15.12 10.70
N LYS A 5 -9.63 14.19 10.28
CA LYS A 5 -9.41 13.30 9.14
C LYS A 5 -9.05 14.06 7.85
N GLU A 6 -9.75 15.15 7.53
CA GLU A 6 -9.48 15.91 6.30
C GLU A 6 -8.10 16.56 6.31
N ASP A 7 -7.64 17.00 7.49
CA ASP A 7 -6.31 17.58 7.63
C ASP A 7 -5.22 16.50 7.56
N ILE A 8 -5.46 15.32 8.15
CA ILE A 8 -4.58 14.15 8.00
C ILE A 8 -4.48 13.75 6.53
N ASP A 9 -5.61 13.61 5.83
CA ASP A 9 -5.64 13.22 4.41
C ASP A 9 -4.87 14.24 3.54
N LYS A 10 -4.98 15.54 3.85
CA LYS A 10 -4.19 16.59 3.18
C LYS A 10 -2.69 16.43 3.44
N ILE A 11 -2.30 16.13 4.67
CA ILE A 11 -0.89 15.90 5.03
C ILE A 11 -0.35 14.67 4.29
N VAL A 12 -1.07 13.54 4.31
CA VAL A 12 -0.70 12.31 3.60
C VAL A 12 -0.52 12.58 2.11
N ARG A 13 -1.47 13.25 1.46
CA ARG A 13 -1.35 13.68 0.05
C ARG A 13 -0.11 14.53 -0.19
N ARG A 14 0.13 15.54 0.64
CA ARG A 14 1.27 16.44 0.49
C ARG A 14 2.62 15.73 0.61
N ILE A 15 2.74 14.74 1.49
CA ILE A 15 3.98 14.00 1.73
C ILE A 15 4.22 12.96 0.62
N PHE A 16 3.21 12.12 0.33
CA PHE A 16 3.41 10.92 -0.47
C PHE A 16 3.15 11.12 -1.97
N ALA A 17 2.42 12.17 -2.40
CA ALA A 17 2.20 12.43 -3.83
C ALA A 17 3.51 12.72 -4.59
N LYS A 18 4.54 13.22 -3.88
CA LYS A 18 5.88 13.42 -4.44
C LYS A 18 6.61 12.11 -4.77
N GLN A 19 6.27 11.02 -4.08
CA GLN A 19 6.85 9.70 -4.32
C GLN A 19 6.12 8.98 -5.45
N HIS A 20 4.79 8.97 -5.38
CA HIS A 20 3.93 8.46 -6.45
C HIS A 20 2.53 9.05 -6.29
N PRO A 21 1.87 9.57 -7.35
CA PRO A 21 0.59 10.27 -7.24
C PRO A 21 -0.54 9.38 -6.68
N LEU A 22 -0.46 8.06 -6.88
CA LEU A 22 -1.47 7.11 -6.39
C LEU A 22 -1.25 6.63 -4.95
N LEU A 23 -0.02 6.76 -4.42
CA LEU A 23 0.31 6.23 -3.10
C LEU A 23 -0.55 6.84 -1.97
N PRO A 24 -0.82 8.16 -1.94
CA PRO A 24 -1.68 8.75 -0.91
C PRO A 24 -3.08 8.15 -0.84
N GLU A 25 -3.72 7.89 -1.98
CA GLU A 25 -5.09 7.37 -2.01
C GLU A 25 -5.16 5.93 -1.50
N ILE A 26 -4.12 5.13 -1.78
CA ILE A 26 -3.95 3.79 -1.21
C ILE A 26 -3.73 3.88 0.31
N MET A 27 -2.91 4.82 0.77
CA MET A 27 -2.65 5.02 2.21
C MET A 27 -3.90 5.46 2.99
N ILE A 28 -4.63 6.45 2.48
CA ILE A 28 -5.85 6.99 3.11
C ILE A 28 -6.93 5.92 3.23
N ASN A 29 -7.05 5.03 2.24
CA ASN A 29 -8.06 3.98 2.21
C ASN A 29 -7.52 2.60 2.63
N TRP A 30 -6.31 2.54 3.19
CA TRP A 30 -5.59 1.28 3.41
C TRP A 30 -6.39 0.27 4.23
N ASN A 31 -7.00 0.73 5.33
CA ASN A 31 -7.81 -0.13 6.20
C ASN A 31 -8.98 -0.79 5.47
N LYS A 32 -9.59 -0.10 4.50
CA LYS A 32 -10.69 -0.62 3.70
C LYS A 32 -10.19 -1.55 2.58
N ILE A 33 -8.98 -1.32 2.09
CA ILE A 33 -8.34 -2.13 1.06
C ILE A 33 -7.94 -3.50 1.63
N VAL A 34 -7.12 -3.51 2.68
CA VAL A 34 -6.60 -4.78 3.23
C VAL A 34 -7.47 -5.40 4.32
N GLY A 35 -8.41 -4.64 4.88
CA GLY A 35 -9.25 -5.10 5.98
C GLY A 35 -8.55 -5.02 7.34
N PHE A 36 -9.34 -5.21 8.40
CA PHE A 36 -8.89 -5.00 9.79
C PHE A 36 -7.65 -5.84 10.15
N ASN A 37 -7.63 -7.11 9.74
CA ASN A 37 -6.57 -8.07 10.07
C ASN A 37 -5.16 -7.61 9.68
N PHE A 38 -5.02 -6.86 8.58
CA PHE A 38 -3.74 -6.40 8.05
C PHE A 38 -3.52 -4.90 8.21
N SER A 39 -4.57 -4.11 8.41
CA SER A 39 -4.50 -2.64 8.42
C SER A 39 -3.54 -2.05 9.45
N THR A 40 -3.35 -2.75 10.58
CA THR A 40 -2.42 -2.34 11.64
C THR A 40 -1.08 -3.06 11.59
N LYS A 41 -0.99 -4.17 10.86
CA LYS A 41 0.20 -5.06 10.81
C LYS A 41 1.00 -4.91 9.53
N ALA A 42 0.47 -4.19 8.55
CA ALA A 42 1.15 -3.95 7.29
C ALA A 42 0.81 -2.55 6.79
N LEU A 43 1.77 -1.91 6.13
CA LEU A 43 1.62 -0.57 5.58
C LEU A 43 2.18 -0.50 4.16
N PRO A 44 1.53 0.25 3.25
CA PRO A 44 2.08 0.50 1.92
C PRO A 44 3.29 1.44 2.06
N LEU A 45 4.40 1.09 1.42
CA LEU A 45 5.64 1.85 1.48
C LEU A 45 5.83 2.76 0.27
N LYS A 46 5.76 2.16 -0.92
CA LYS A 46 6.04 2.84 -2.18
C LYS A 46 5.42 2.10 -3.34
N ILE A 47 5.27 2.81 -4.44
CA ILE A 47 4.96 2.21 -5.74
C ILE A 47 6.19 2.37 -6.60
N THR A 48 6.64 1.30 -7.24
CA THR A 48 7.63 1.39 -8.32
C THR A 48 6.99 1.05 -9.64
N THR A 49 7.45 1.73 -10.68
CA THR A 49 7.00 1.50 -12.05
C THR A 49 8.18 1.02 -12.87
N TYR A 50 8.00 -0.09 -13.57
CA TYR A 50 8.93 -0.50 -14.63
C TYR A 50 8.14 -0.76 -15.92
N THR A 51 8.84 -0.75 -17.04
CA THR A 51 8.24 -1.04 -18.34
C THR A 51 8.65 -2.43 -18.79
N TYR A 52 7.67 -3.27 -19.11
CA TYR A 52 7.89 -4.59 -19.69
C TYR A 52 7.02 -4.75 -20.93
N LYS A 53 7.63 -5.13 -22.07
CA LYS A 53 6.93 -5.27 -23.36
C LYS A 53 6.00 -4.07 -23.69
N LYS A 54 6.50 -2.84 -23.48
CA LYS A 54 5.79 -1.56 -23.69
C LYS A 54 4.60 -1.30 -22.74
N GLN A 55 4.38 -2.15 -21.74
CA GLN A 55 3.37 -1.95 -20.71
C GLN A 55 4.03 -1.46 -19.42
N LYS A 56 3.42 -0.48 -18.75
CA LYS A 56 3.86 -0.02 -17.43
C LYS A 56 3.31 -0.95 -16.37
N ILE A 57 4.20 -1.57 -15.61
CA ILE A 57 3.86 -2.43 -14.49
C ILE A 57 4.16 -1.67 -13.20
N ASN A 58 3.10 -1.37 -12.45
CA ASN A 58 3.17 -0.74 -11.14
C ASN A 58 3.14 -1.80 -10.05
N THR A 59 4.16 -1.81 -9.20
CA THR A 59 4.30 -2.73 -8.07
C THR A 59 4.13 -1.98 -6.77
N LEU A 60 3.16 -2.38 -5.95
CA LEU A 60 2.99 -1.84 -4.59
C LEU A 60 3.88 -2.61 -3.62
N PHE A 61 4.83 -1.91 -3.02
CA PHE A 61 5.65 -2.46 -1.94
C PHE A 61 4.94 -2.24 -0.62
N ILE A 62 4.79 -3.32 0.14
CA ILE A 62 4.12 -3.37 1.42
C ILE A 62 5.14 -3.84 2.46
N GLN A 63 5.10 -3.21 3.62
CA GLN A 63 5.88 -3.62 4.76
C GLN A 63 4.98 -4.17 5.84
N ALA A 64 5.17 -5.43 6.13
CA ALA A 64 4.61 -6.11 7.28
C ALA A 64 5.45 -5.87 8.53
N GLU A 65 4.77 -5.92 9.68
CA GLU A 65 5.35 -5.83 11.02
C GLU A 65 6.23 -7.03 11.34
N ASP A 66 5.80 -8.24 10.95
CA ASP A 66 6.48 -9.49 11.23
C ASP A 66 6.50 -10.46 10.04
N ASN A 67 7.25 -11.55 10.19
CA ASN A 67 7.41 -12.57 9.16
C ASN A 67 6.12 -13.36 8.90
N ALA A 68 5.27 -13.57 9.92
CA ALA A 68 4.02 -14.29 9.77
C ALA A 68 3.05 -13.51 8.87
N THR A 69 2.90 -12.22 9.14
CA THR A 69 2.10 -11.29 8.35
C THR A 69 2.66 -11.15 6.93
N ALA A 70 3.98 -11.10 6.76
CA ALA A 70 4.61 -11.04 5.44
C ALA A 70 4.38 -12.30 4.60
N ALA A 71 4.31 -13.47 5.23
CA ALA A 71 4.01 -14.73 4.57
C ALA A 71 2.51 -14.88 4.26
N GLU A 72 1.64 -14.34 5.12
CA GLU A 72 0.19 -14.46 4.97
C GLU A 72 -0.38 -13.49 3.92
N LEU A 73 0.04 -12.23 3.92
CA LEU A 73 -0.56 -11.17 3.10
C LEU A 73 -0.54 -11.45 1.57
N PRO A 74 0.50 -12.08 0.99
CA PRO A 74 0.51 -12.47 -0.43
C PRO A 74 -0.63 -13.39 -0.85
N TYR A 75 -1.18 -14.24 0.04
CA TYR A 75 -2.32 -15.11 -0.29
C TYR A 75 -3.60 -14.31 -0.58
N TYR A 76 -3.67 -13.06 -0.12
CA TYR A 76 -4.79 -12.15 -0.36
C TYR A 76 -4.53 -11.16 -1.49
N GLN A 77 -3.47 -11.36 -2.29
CA GLN A 77 -3.07 -10.40 -3.31
C GLN A 77 -4.21 -10.07 -4.29
N ASP A 78 -4.89 -11.08 -4.84
CA ASP A 78 -5.90 -10.86 -5.88
C ASP A 78 -7.05 -9.99 -5.37
N ILE A 79 -7.55 -10.26 -4.16
CA ILE A 79 -8.63 -9.47 -3.56
C ILE A 79 -8.17 -8.06 -3.15
N ILE A 80 -6.92 -7.91 -2.71
CA ILE A 80 -6.36 -6.59 -2.37
C ILE A 80 -6.20 -5.74 -3.64
N LEU A 81 -5.65 -6.31 -4.72
CA LEU A 81 -5.49 -5.62 -6.00
C LEU A 81 -6.85 -5.21 -6.59
N GLU A 82 -7.86 -6.08 -6.52
CA GLU A 82 -9.21 -5.75 -6.98
C GLU A 82 -9.83 -4.61 -6.16
N ARG A 83 -9.64 -4.61 -4.83
CA ARG A 83 -10.11 -3.50 -3.98
C ARG A 83 -9.38 -2.20 -4.32
N ILE A 84 -8.07 -2.22 -4.54
CA ILE A 84 -7.32 -1.03 -4.98
C ILE A 84 -7.90 -0.50 -6.30
N LYS A 85 -8.16 -1.37 -7.26
CA LYS A 85 -8.77 -1.01 -8.55
C LYS A 85 -10.13 -0.35 -8.36
N ILE A 86 -10.99 -0.90 -7.49
CA ILE A 86 -12.29 -0.31 -7.18
C ILE A 86 -12.14 1.09 -6.55
N TYR A 87 -11.22 1.25 -5.59
CA TYR A 87 -11.00 2.54 -4.92
C TYR A 87 -10.41 3.61 -5.85
N LEU A 88 -9.55 3.22 -6.79
CA LEU A 88 -8.94 4.14 -7.75
C LEU A 88 -9.78 4.35 -9.01
N GLY A 89 -10.72 3.44 -9.31
CA GLY A 89 -11.58 3.46 -10.49
C GLY A 89 -10.93 2.89 -11.76
N PHE A 90 -9.70 2.37 -11.67
CA PHE A 90 -8.96 1.77 -12.79
C PHE A 90 -7.84 0.85 -12.29
N GLU A 91 -7.33 -0.01 -13.16
CA GLU A 91 -6.24 -0.93 -12.83
C GLU A 91 -4.90 -0.20 -12.76
N ALA A 92 -4.56 0.23 -11.54
CA ALA A 92 -3.41 1.10 -11.31
C ALA A 92 -2.20 0.39 -10.71
N ILE A 93 -2.41 -0.73 -10.01
CA ILE A 93 -1.38 -1.58 -9.39
C ILE A 93 -1.56 -2.98 -9.95
N HIS A 94 -0.46 -3.60 -10.37
CA HIS A 94 -0.49 -4.88 -11.10
C HIS A 94 0.00 -6.04 -10.25
N GLN A 95 0.84 -5.75 -9.25
CA GLN A 95 1.39 -6.76 -8.35
C GLN A 95 1.78 -6.14 -7.01
N MET A 96 1.92 -6.98 -5.99
CA MET A 96 2.38 -6.57 -4.68
C MET A 96 3.73 -7.24 -4.36
N ASN A 97 4.55 -6.55 -3.58
CA ASN A 97 5.74 -7.13 -2.99
C ASN A 97 5.71 -6.86 -1.49
N VAL A 98 5.66 -7.92 -0.69
CA VAL A 98 5.56 -7.84 0.77
C VAL A 98 6.92 -8.17 1.38
N THR A 99 7.41 -7.29 2.23
CA THR A 99 8.63 -7.49 3.03
C THR A 99 8.32 -7.24 4.49
N PHE A 100 9.19 -7.66 5.41
CA PHE A 100 9.08 -7.31 6.82
C PHE A 100 10.37 -6.69 7.34
N TYR A 101 10.28 -5.89 8.40
CA TYR A 101 11.48 -5.43 9.09
C TYR A 101 12.12 -6.60 9.85
N LYS A 102 13.34 -6.96 9.47
CA LYS A 102 14.23 -7.69 10.36
C LYS A 102 14.79 -6.67 11.34
N GLY A 103 14.20 -6.53 12.52
CA GLY A 103 14.75 -5.67 13.57
C GLY A 103 16.24 -5.96 13.72
N LYS A 104 17.10 -4.93 13.71
CA LYS A 104 18.49 -5.10 14.13
C LYS A 104 18.43 -5.69 15.53
N LYS A 105 18.95 -6.90 15.73
CA LYS A 105 19.24 -7.40 17.08
C LYS A 105 20.16 -6.36 17.72
N SER A 106 19.64 -5.58 18.66
CA SER A 106 20.47 -4.90 19.64
C SER A 106 21.15 -6.01 20.44
N LEU A 107 22.42 -6.26 20.11
CA LEU A 107 23.36 -7.01 20.93
C LEU A 107 23.77 -6.13 22.12
#